data_AF-E4KQ90-F1
#
_entry.id   AF-E4KQ90-F1
#
_cell.length_a   1.000
_cell.length_b   1.000
_cell.length_c   1.000
_cell.angle_alpha   90.00
_cell.angle_beta   90.00
_cell.angle_gamma   90.00
#
_symmetry.space_group_name_H-M   'P 1'
#
loop_
_entity.id
_entity.type
_entity.pdbx_description
1 polymer ?
#
loop_
_entity_poly.entity_id
_entity_poly.type
_entity_poly.pdbx_seq_one_letter_code
_entity_poly.pdbx_strand_id
1 'polypeptide(L)' 'MDEIIEMIQRLIDSDISAYQITKDTGISGNAINSIRRGERKLTNLTLETAKVLYDYAKDIFA' A
#
# COMPACT_ATOMS: atom_id res chain seq x y z
N MET A 1 0.71 13.95 -7.87
CA MET A 1 1.41 13.48 -6.64
C MET A 1 0.39 13.05 -5.62
N ASP A 2 -0.69 13.83 -5.47
CA ASP A 2 -1.82 13.51 -4.59
C ASP A 2 -2.55 12.22 -4.99
N GLU A 3 -2.85 12.02 -6.28
CA GLU A 3 -3.52 10.80 -6.78
C GLU A 3 -2.80 9.49 -6.40
N ILE A 4 -1.47 9.46 -6.48
CA ILE A 4 -0.68 8.26 -6.12
C ILE A 4 -0.83 7.96 -4.63
N ILE A 5 -0.69 8.99 -3.78
CA ILE A 5 -0.77 8.86 -2.33
C ILE A 5 -2.18 8.45 -1.92
N GLU A 6 -3.22 9.07 -2.50
CA GLU A 6 -4.62 8.75 -2.23
C GLU A 6 -4.96 7.31 -2.62
N MET A 7 -4.49 6.85 -3.77
CA MET A 7 -4.75 5.48 -4.23
C MET A 7 -4.08 4.44 -3.33
N ILE A 8 -2.82 4.68 -2.93
CA ILE A 8 -2.14 3.80 -1.98
C ILE A 8 -2.82 3.87 -0.61
N GLN A 9 -3.22 5.06 -0.16
CA GLN A 9 -3.93 5.22 1.12
C GLN A 9 -5.26 4.43 1.11
N ARG A 10 -6.03 4.50 0.03
CA ARG A 10 -7.23 3.70 -0.16
C ARG A 10 -6.95 2.19 -0.09
N LEU A 11 -5.84 1.72 -0.65
CA LEU A 11 -5.42 0.32 -0.53
C LEU A 11 -5.08 -0.03 0.93
N ILE A 12 -4.33 0.82 1.61
CA ILE A 12 -3.95 0.62 3.01
C ILE A 12 -5.19 0.55 3.91
N ASP A 13 -6.18 1.40 3.68
CA ASP A 13 -7.40 1.46 4.48
C ASP A 13 -8.46 0.43 4.08
N SER A 14 -8.23 -0.33 3.00
CA SER A 14 -9.16 -1.36 2.53
C SER A 14 -9.17 -2.62 3.39
N ASP A 15 -10.23 -3.42 3.26
CA ASP A 15 -10.38 -4.74 3.89
C ASP A 15 -9.44 -5.82 3.30
N ILE A 16 -8.66 -5.49 2.26
CA ILE A 16 -7.70 -6.42 1.69
C ILE A 16 -6.64 -6.73 2.75
N SER A 17 -6.47 -8.02 3.06
CA SER A 17 -5.52 -8.42 4.09
C SER A 17 -4.09 -8.07 3.67
N ALA A 18 -3.25 -7.67 4.65
CA ALA A 18 -1.83 -7.46 4.41
C ALA A 18 -1.15 -8.73 3.83
N TYR A 19 -1.65 -9.92 4.18
CA TYR A 19 -1.22 -11.18 3.59
C TYR A 19 -1.49 -11.24 2.09
N GLN A 20 -2.71 -10.89 1.65
CA GLN A 20 -3.06 -10.88 0.23
C GLN A 20 -2.22 -9.88 -0.55
N ILE A 21 -2.06 -8.66 -0.03
CA ILE A 21 -1.20 -7.65 -0.66
C ILE A 21 0.25 -8.16 -0.74
N THR A 22 0.76 -8.79 0.32
CA THR A 22 2.12 -9.39 0.31
C THR A 22 2.26 -10.46 -0.77
N LYS A 23 1.25 -11.34 -0.88
CA LYS A 23 1.25 -12.44 -1.85
C LYS A 23 1.28 -11.91 -3.29
N ASP A 24 0.55 -10.83 -3.57
CA ASP A 24 0.41 -10.31 -4.93
C ASP A 24 1.54 -9.35 -5.31
N THR A 25 2.07 -8.60 -4.35
CA THR A 25 3.03 -7.51 -4.61
C THR A 25 4.46 -7.82 -4.17
N GLY A 26 4.66 -8.82 -3.31
CA GLY A 26 5.94 -9.09 -2.65
C GLY A 26 6.31 -8.08 -1.54
N ILE A 27 5.51 -7.03 -1.33
CA ILE A 27 5.75 -6.05 -0.27
C ILE A 27 5.43 -6.64 1.09
N SER A 28 6.31 -6.44 2.07
CA SER A 28 6.15 -7.02 3.41
C SER A 28 4.82 -6.63 4.07
N GLY A 29 4.06 -7.63 4.49
CA GLY A 29 2.84 -7.43 5.28
C GLY A 29 3.08 -6.70 6.61
N ASN A 30 4.28 -6.80 7.19
CA ASN A 30 4.65 -6.01 8.37
C ASN A 30 4.76 -4.51 8.03
N ALA A 31 5.28 -4.17 6.85
CA ALA A 31 5.32 -2.78 6.40
C ALA A 31 3.90 -2.23 6.19
N ILE A 32 3.00 -3.01 5.61
CA ILE A 32 1.59 -2.62 5.42
C ILE A 32 0.90 -2.43 6.77
N ASN A 33 1.04 -3.40 7.68
CA ASN A 33 0.40 -3.34 8.98
C ASN A 33 0.95 -2.21 9.87
N SER A 34 2.25 -1.89 9.80
CA SER A 34 2.82 -0.75 10.53
C SER A 34 2.28 0.59 10.01
N ILE A 35 1.98 0.70 8.71
CA ILE A 35 1.30 1.88 8.17
C ILE A 35 -0.14 1.94 8.67
N ARG A 36 -0.89 0.82 8.62
CA ARG A 36 -2.27 0.74 9.15
C ARG A 36 -2.38 1.12 10.63
N ARG A 37 -1.38 0.74 11.44
CA ARG A 37 -1.31 1.08 12.87
C ARG A 37 -0.79 2.49 13.14
N GLY A 38 -0.36 3.24 12.12
CA GLY A 38 0.20 4.58 12.26
C GLY A 38 1.64 4.62 12.80
N GLU A 39 2.31 3.48 12.94
CA GLU A 39 3.70 3.37 13.39
C GLU A 39 4.67 3.87 12.30
N ARG A 40 4.28 3.76 11.03
CA ARG A 40 5.03 4.27 9.87
C ARG A 40 4.14 5.15 9.02
N LYS A 41 4.64 6.31 8.60
CA LYS A 41 3.93 7.17 7.65
C LYS A 41 4.01 6.59 6.23
N LEU A 42 2.93 6.74 5.46
CA LEU A 42 2.90 6.39 4.04
C LEU A 42 4.00 7.12 3.24
N THR A 43 4.30 8.36 3.61
CA THR A 43 5.40 9.17 3.02
C THR A 43 6.79 8.59 3.24
N ASN A 44 6.95 7.61 4.13
CA ASN A 44 8.23 6.96 4.40
C ASN A 44 8.47 5.75 3.49
N LEU A 45 7.57 5.45 2.54
CA LEU A 45 7.78 4.42 1.54
C LEU A 45 8.91 4.79 0.58
N THR A 46 9.65 3.79 0.11
CA THR A 46 10.56 4.00 -1.02
C THR A 46 9.75 4.22 -2.29
N LEU A 47 10.32 4.94 -3.26
CA LEU A 47 9.66 5.17 -4.56
C LEU A 47 9.27 3.85 -5.24
N GLU A 48 10.14 2.84 -5.15
CA GLU A 48 9.87 1.50 -5.68
C GLU A 48 8.66 0.84 -5.02
N THR A 49 8.59 0.87 -3.67
CA THR A 49 7.44 0.31 -2.93
C THR A 49 6.16 1.06 -3.28
N ALA A 50 6.22 2.40 -3.35
CA ALA A 50 5.07 3.22 -3.68
C ALA A 50 4.53 2.90 -5.08
N LYS A 51 5.42 2.72 -6.07
CA LYS A 51 5.02 2.35 -7.44
C LYS A 51 4.29 1.01 -7.47
N VAL A 52 4.85 -0.02 -6.83
CA VAL A 52 4.25 -1.36 -6.81
C VAL A 52 2.86 -1.35 -6.14
N LEU A 53 2.74 -0.67 -4.99
CA LEU A 53 1.46 -0.57 -4.30
C LEU A 53 0.43 0.25 -5.08
N TYR A 54 0.86 1.29 -5.79
CA TYR A 54 -0.01 2.10 -6.64
C TYR A 54 -0.55 1.30 -7.83
N ASP A 55 0.31 0.58 -8.53
CA ASP A 55 -0.09 -0.25 -9.68
C ASP A 55 -1.10 -1.32 -9.24
N TYR A 56 -0.84 -2.00 -8.11
CA TYR A 56 -1.78 -2.96 -7.53
C TYR A 56 -3.11 -2.32 -7.11
N ALA A 57 -3.06 -1.15 -6.45
CA ALA A 57 -4.27 -0.44 -6.05
C ALA A 57 -5.12 -0.01 -7.25
N LYS A 58 -4.48 0.41 -8.35
CA LYS A 58 -5.18 0.69 -9.61
C LYS A 58 -5.89 -0.54 -10.16
N ASP A 59 -5.24 -1.69 -10.19
CA ASP A 59 -5.85 -2.91 -10.73
C ASP A 59 -7.09 -3.35 -9.93
N ILE A 60 -7.15 -3.00 -8.63
CA ILE A 60 -8.27 -3.34 -7.75
C ILE A 60 -9.39 -2.30 -7.78
N PHE A 61 -9.04 -1.02 -7.87
CA PHE A 61 -9.99 0.08 -7.68
C PHE A 61 -10.36 0.84 -8.97
N ALA A 62 -9.80 0.45 -10.12
CA ALA A 62 -10.17 0.98 -11.43
C ALA A 62 -11.63 0.69 -11.80
#